data_AF-A0A9X2G4W2-F1
#
_entry.id   AF-A0A9X2G4W2-F1
#
_cell.length_a   1.000
_cell.length_b   1.000
_cell.length_c   1.000
_cell.angle_alpha   90.00
_cell.angle_beta   90.00
_cell.angle_gamma   90.00
#
_symmetry.space_group_name_H-M   'P 1'
#
loop_
_entity.id
_entity.type
_entity.pdbx_description
1 polymer ?
#
loop_
_entity_poly.entity_id
_entity_poly.type
_entity_poly.pdbx_seq_one_letter_code
_entity_poly.pdbx_strand_id
1 'polypeptide(L)'
;MLPNVSSLPAWLVPSVYLNWSEDWLGEAVAIASRSHEHRLPGGADGPQRGDVVVTVVGSEPGIVAAVELMGASQGEDWVSDEVFGPDKPVVWDDLFNGAAAYARSSGWLPQEHARLVLDGIAHQYKHGATGTLDAGNCETDELSPNLHVLRLLGHKQVAGVDLRREERCASCERFVDVMQLRPHDDGAHTGQTGERPLAELIEQTFLVCAPCHALLHPHPVLSQRAQMRPACPSCGQRGATKRIVWGQSADAARLEPDVVYGGFDTPVPTPDWYCPECYANFSSGAVAQRALGELPEPVPAGVGAVGTPPNGEDLWTPEV
;
A
#
# COMPACT_ATOMS: atom_id res chain seq x y z
N MET A 1 30.96 4.69 -10.63
CA MET A 1 30.93 6.12 -10.99
C MET A 1 30.42 6.22 -12.42
N LEU A 2 29.17 6.61 -12.62
CA LEU A 2 28.65 6.89 -13.96
C LEU A 2 29.27 8.22 -14.44
N PRO A 3 29.83 8.28 -15.66
CA PRO A 3 30.29 9.53 -16.25
C PRO A 3 29.08 10.46 -16.49
N ASN A 4 29.32 11.77 -16.44
CA ASN A 4 28.30 12.78 -16.73
C ASN A 4 27.91 12.68 -18.21
N VAL A 5 26.63 12.42 -18.54
CA VAL A 5 26.15 12.22 -19.92
C VAL A 5 26.30 13.52 -20.71
N SER A 6 26.32 14.66 -20.01
CA SER A 6 26.71 15.98 -20.53
C SER A 6 28.12 16.10 -21.13
N SER A 7 28.96 15.06 -21.07
CA SER A 7 30.26 15.02 -21.75
C SER A 7 30.26 14.20 -23.05
N LEU A 8 29.17 13.48 -23.34
CA LEU A 8 29.06 12.66 -24.54
C LEU A 8 28.61 13.49 -25.75
N PRO A 9 29.14 13.19 -26.95
CA PRO A 9 28.56 13.64 -28.21
C PRO A 9 27.07 13.28 -28.28
N ALA A 10 26.23 14.14 -28.85
CA ALA A 10 24.77 13.94 -28.89
C ALA A 10 24.39 12.54 -29.43
N TRP A 11 25.07 12.05 -30.47
CA TRP A 11 24.85 10.74 -31.09
C TRP A 11 25.22 9.52 -30.22
N LEU A 12 25.82 9.73 -29.04
CA LEU A 12 26.11 8.68 -28.04
C LEU A 12 25.14 8.70 -26.85
N VAL A 13 24.20 9.65 -26.81
CA VAL A 13 23.16 9.68 -25.77
C VAL A 13 22.12 8.62 -26.12
N PRO A 14 21.83 7.65 -25.21
CA PRO A 14 20.79 6.66 -25.43
C PRO A 14 19.44 7.33 -25.70
N SER A 15 18.60 6.72 -26.54
CA SER A 15 17.21 7.14 -26.67
C SER A 15 16.50 6.89 -25.35
N VAL A 16 15.73 7.86 -24.86
CA VAL A 16 14.99 7.73 -23.60
C VAL A 16 13.50 7.64 -23.89
N TYR A 17 12.89 6.55 -23.45
CA TYR A 17 11.45 6.38 -23.43
C TYR A 17 10.93 6.69 -22.02
N LEU A 18 10.00 7.64 -21.93
CA LEU A 18 9.28 7.94 -20.71
C LEU A 18 8.09 6.98 -20.59
N ASN A 19 8.05 6.21 -19.50
CA ASN A 19 6.94 5.33 -19.15
C ASN A 19 6.20 5.92 -17.94
N TRP A 20 5.12 6.66 -18.18
CA TRP A 20 4.29 7.19 -17.10
C TRP A 20 3.18 6.19 -16.75
N SER A 21 3.19 5.66 -15.52
CA SER A 21 2.17 4.72 -15.05
C SER A 21 1.03 5.44 -14.32
N GLU A 22 -0.20 5.14 -14.72
CA GLU A 22 -1.40 5.57 -13.99
C GLU A 22 -1.67 4.69 -12.76
N ASP A 23 -1.30 3.41 -12.80
CA ASP A 23 -1.33 2.50 -11.64
C ASP A 23 -0.09 2.71 -10.78
N TRP A 24 -0.04 3.88 -10.14
CA TRP A 24 1.13 4.27 -9.35
C TRP A 24 1.44 3.29 -8.22
N LEU A 25 0.42 2.65 -7.62
CA LEU A 25 0.60 1.77 -6.47
C LEU A 25 1.09 0.40 -6.91
N GLY A 26 0.44 -0.22 -7.89
CA GLY A 26 0.85 -1.50 -8.44
C GLY A 26 2.27 -1.43 -9.00
N GLU A 27 2.56 -0.36 -9.75
CA GLU A 27 3.87 -0.14 -10.35
C GLU A 27 4.96 0.10 -9.30
N ALA A 28 4.71 0.95 -8.30
CA ALA A 28 5.68 1.20 -7.22
C ALA A 28 5.97 -0.07 -6.40
N VAL A 29 4.95 -0.88 -6.11
CA VAL A 29 5.12 -2.17 -5.42
C VAL A 29 5.90 -3.15 -6.29
N ALA A 30 5.57 -3.26 -7.58
CA ALA A 30 6.24 -4.18 -8.47
C ALA A 30 7.73 -3.84 -8.62
N ILE A 31 8.07 -2.55 -8.77
CA ILE A 31 9.45 -2.06 -8.82
C ILE A 31 10.16 -2.30 -7.48
N ALA A 32 9.57 -1.89 -6.35
CA ALA A 32 10.19 -1.99 -5.03
C ALA A 32 10.42 -3.46 -4.58
N SER A 33 9.59 -4.39 -5.06
CA SER A 33 9.70 -5.82 -4.80
C SER A 33 10.43 -6.61 -5.88
N ARG A 34 10.88 -5.96 -6.96
CA ARG A 34 11.50 -6.60 -8.14
C ARG A 34 10.62 -7.71 -8.73
N SER A 35 9.32 -7.46 -8.74
CA SER A 35 8.29 -8.38 -9.25
C SER A 35 8.24 -8.35 -10.78
N HIS A 36 7.93 -9.50 -11.38
CA HIS A 36 7.61 -9.63 -12.81
C HIS A 36 6.31 -8.92 -13.22
N GLU A 37 5.56 -8.39 -12.25
CA GLU A 37 4.38 -7.56 -12.51
C GLU A 37 4.77 -6.19 -13.08
N HIS A 38 6.01 -5.73 -12.86
CA HIS A 38 6.55 -4.55 -13.53
C HIS A 38 6.81 -4.89 -15.00
N ARG A 39 6.05 -4.25 -15.90
CA ARG A 39 6.14 -4.53 -17.34
C ARG A 39 6.61 -3.29 -18.07
N LEU A 40 7.72 -3.45 -18.77
CA LEU A 40 8.24 -2.43 -19.65
C LEU A 40 7.39 -2.33 -20.92
N PRO A 41 7.21 -1.12 -21.47
CA PRO A 41 6.49 -0.94 -22.71
C PRO A 41 7.14 -1.77 -23.83
N GLY A 42 6.31 -2.45 -24.63
CA GLY A 42 6.73 -3.30 -25.73
C GLY A 42 6.04 -2.94 -27.04
N GLY A 43 6.36 -3.69 -28.10
CA GLY A 43 5.78 -3.51 -29.44
C GLY A 43 6.72 -2.85 -30.45
N ALA A 44 6.24 -2.69 -31.69
CA ALA A 44 7.06 -2.23 -32.82
C ALA A 44 7.59 -0.79 -32.66
N ASP A 45 6.84 0.07 -31.97
CA ASP A 45 7.19 1.46 -31.68
C ASP A 45 7.75 1.65 -30.26
N GLY A 46 7.91 0.55 -29.51
CA GLY A 46 8.41 0.53 -28.14
C GLY A 46 9.94 0.63 -28.06
N PRO A 47 10.49 0.71 -26.84
CA PRO A 47 11.93 0.69 -26.60
C PRO A 47 12.62 -0.49 -27.24
N GLN A 48 13.85 -0.30 -27.70
CA GLN A 48 14.71 -1.34 -28.27
C GLN A 48 15.95 -1.55 -27.41
N ARG A 49 16.71 -2.60 -27.71
CA ARG A 49 17.98 -2.88 -27.03
C ARG A 49 18.91 -1.67 -27.10
N GLY A 50 19.41 -1.23 -25.96
CA GLY A 50 20.30 -0.08 -25.80
C GLY A 50 19.58 1.23 -25.50
N ASP A 51 18.25 1.27 -25.60
CA ASP A 51 17.46 2.41 -25.14
C ASP A 51 17.29 2.39 -23.61
N VAL A 52 16.95 3.55 -23.04
CA VAL A 52 16.70 3.69 -21.62
C VAL A 52 15.21 3.96 -21.39
N VAL A 53 14.60 3.20 -20.49
CA VAL A 53 13.24 3.47 -20.03
C VAL A 53 13.31 4.16 -18.68
N VAL A 54 12.63 5.29 -18.55
CA VAL A 54 12.44 6.00 -17.28
C VAL A 54 10.98 5.84 -16.88
N THR A 55 10.73 5.05 -15.85
CA THR A 55 9.38 4.83 -15.32
C THR A 55 9.08 5.88 -14.25
N VAL A 56 8.00 6.63 -14.46
CA VAL A 56 7.51 7.66 -13.54
C VAL A 56 6.13 7.26 -13.05
N VAL A 57 5.92 7.39 -11.75
CA VAL A 57 4.64 7.10 -11.09
C VAL A 57 4.14 8.34 -10.35
N GLY A 58 2.84 8.38 -10.08
CA GLY A 58 2.22 9.50 -9.38
C GLY A 58 1.72 10.61 -10.31
N SER A 59 0.98 11.56 -9.75
CA SER A 59 0.21 12.52 -10.54
C SER A 59 0.73 13.95 -10.49
N GLU A 60 1.29 14.42 -9.35
CA GLU A 60 1.84 15.77 -9.14
C GLU A 60 2.51 15.91 -7.75
N PRO A 61 3.84 16.10 -7.66
CA PRO A 61 4.80 15.91 -8.73
C PRO A 61 4.92 14.42 -9.13
N GLY A 62 5.46 14.12 -10.31
CA GLY A 62 5.83 12.74 -10.65
C GLY A 62 7.05 12.26 -9.86
N ILE A 63 7.12 10.97 -9.54
CA ILE A 63 8.29 10.34 -8.91
C ILE A 63 8.89 9.34 -9.89
N VAL A 64 10.18 9.48 -10.19
CA VAL A 64 10.93 8.49 -10.97
C VAL A 64 11.09 7.23 -10.12
N ALA A 65 10.43 6.17 -10.53
CA ALA A 65 10.41 4.89 -9.84
C ALA A 65 11.53 3.95 -10.29
N ALA A 66 11.83 3.94 -11.60
CA ALA A 66 12.88 3.09 -12.16
C ALA A 66 13.54 3.75 -13.36
N VAL A 67 14.82 3.42 -13.55
CA VAL A 67 15.59 3.73 -14.76
C VAL A 67 16.25 2.44 -15.23
N GLU A 68 15.93 2.03 -16.44
CA GLU A 68 16.29 0.70 -16.94
C GLU A 68 16.91 0.78 -18.32
N LEU A 69 18.06 0.13 -18.47
CA LEU A 69 18.70 -0.06 -19.77
C LEU A 69 18.13 -1.32 -20.42
N MET A 70 17.56 -1.16 -21.61
CA MET A 70 16.94 -2.25 -22.35
C MET A 70 18.01 -3.22 -22.86
N GLY A 71 18.03 -4.43 -22.30
CA GLY A 71 18.97 -5.50 -22.64
C GLY A 71 18.52 -6.33 -23.85
N ALA A 72 18.76 -7.63 -23.80
CA ALA A 72 18.23 -8.56 -24.80
C ALA A 72 16.76 -8.90 -24.48
N SER A 73 15.87 -8.86 -25.47
CA SER A 73 14.49 -9.34 -25.29
C SER A 73 14.43 -10.87 -25.30
N GLN A 74 13.60 -11.46 -24.44
CA GLN A 74 13.19 -12.86 -24.54
C GLN A 74 11.68 -12.92 -24.81
N GLY A 75 11.29 -12.82 -26.08
CA GLY A 75 9.87 -12.77 -26.46
C GLY A 75 9.29 -11.35 -26.31
N GLU A 76 8.13 -11.22 -25.67
CA GLU A 76 7.51 -9.92 -25.35
C GLU A 76 8.07 -9.29 -24.06
N ASP A 77 8.80 -10.07 -23.25
CA ASP A 77 9.37 -9.62 -21.98
C ASP A 77 10.84 -9.19 -22.15
N TRP A 78 11.17 -8.05 -21.58
CA TRP A 78 12.53 -7.51 -21.57
C TRP A 78 13.31 -8.00 -20.36
N VAL A 79 14.56 -8.39 -20.59
CA VAL A 79 15.55 -8.56 -19.52
C VAL A 79 16.33 -7.25 -19.44
N SER A 80 16.05 -6.41 -18.44
CA SER A 80 16.85 -5.22 -18.15
C SER A 80 18.05 -5.61 -17.30
N ASP A 81 19.26 -5.19 -17.70
CA ASP A 81 20.51 -5.60 -17.04
C ASP A 81 20.72 -4.89 -15.68
N GLU A 82 19.92 -3.87 -15.37
CA GLU A 82 19.91 -3.22 -14.07
C GLU A 82 18.64 -2.35 -13.92
N VAL A 83 17.81 -2.67 -12.93
CA VAL A 83 16.86 -1.71 -12.34
C VAL A 83 17.72 -0.77 -11.51
N PHE A 84 18.16 0.35 -12.07
CA PHE A 84 18.53 1.50 -11.25
C PHE A 84 17.22 2.10 -10.74
N GLY A 85 16.56 1.39 -9.82
CA GLY A 85 15.64 2.02 -8.89
C GLY A 85 16.52 2.93 -8.05
N PRO A 86 16.35 4.25 -8.11
CA PRO A 86 17.26 5.10 -7.38
C PRO A 86 17.08 4.74 -5.91
N ASP A 87 18.17 4.37 -5.21
CA ASP A 87 18.13 4.06 -3.76
C ASP A 87 17.55 5.24 -2.95
N LYS A 88 17.39 6.40 -3.61
CA LYS A 88 16.76 7.62 -3.14
C LYS A 88 15.75 8.07 -4.20
N PRO A 89 14.48 8.29 -3.86
CA PRO A 89 13.47 8.72 -4.82
C PRO A 89 13.83 10.06 -5.45
N VAL A 90 13.44 10.23 -6.72
CA VAL A 90 13.75 11.39 -7.56
C VAL A 90 12.44 12.02 -8.02
N VAL A 91 12.27 13.31 -7.74
CA VAL A 91 11.11 14.08 -8.21
C VAL A 91 11.32 14.47 -9.66
N TRP A 92 10.37 14.11 -10.53
CA TRP A 92 10.43 14.35 -11.98
C TRP A 92 10.54 15.84 -12.31
N ASP A 93 9.74 16.66 -11.65
CA ASP A 93 9.65 18.10 -11.93
C ASP A 93 10.97 18.85 -11.61
N ASP A 94 11.81 18.26 -10.77
CA ASP A 94 13.11 18.82 -10.35
C ASP A 94 14.26 18.44 -11.29
N LEU A 95 14.03 17.59 -12.30
CA LEU A 95 15.09 17.11 -13.19
C LEU A 95 15.62 18.21 -14.11
N PHE A 96 14.72 18.99 -14.70
CA PHE A 96 15.07 20.09 -15.58
C PHE A 96 13.91 21.08 -15.76
N ASN A 97 14.23 22.30 -16.16
CA ASN A 97 13.21 23.31 -16.41
C ASN A 97 12.35 22.93 -17.63
N GLY A 98 11.05 22.72 -17.42
CA GLY A 98 10.11 22.23 -18.42
C GLY A 98 9.75 20.74 -18.29
N ALA A 99 10.27 20.01 -17.31
CA ALA A 99 9.94 18.60 -17.06
C ALA A 99 8.42 18.37 -16.89
N ALA A 100 7.73 19.28 -16.22
CA ALA A 100 6.27 19.23 -16.02
C ALA A 100 5.45 19.17 -17.33
N ALA A 101 6.02 19.60 -18.47
CA ALA A 101 5.35 19.47 -19.77
C ALA A 101 5.15 18.02 -20.22
N TYR A 102 5.90 17.09 -19.63
CA TYR A 102 5.82 15.65 -19.89
C TYR A 102 4.97 14.89 -18.88
N ALA A 103 4.36 15.60 -17.92
CA ALA A 103 3.55 14.98 -16.89
C ALA A 103 2.43 14.13 -17.51
N ARG A 104 2.28 12.90 -17.00
CA ARG A 104 1.24 11.94 -17.42
C ARG A 104 1.29 11.57 -18.90
N SER A 105 2.45 11.71 -19.53
CA SER A 105 2.66 11.33 -20.93
C SER A 105 3.73 10.25 -21.04
N SER A 106 3.44 9.21 -21.82
CA SER A 106 4.41 8.18 -22.18
C SER A 106 4.85 8.37 -23.62
N GLY A 107 6.15 8.17 -23.88
CA GLY A 107 6.69 8.29 -25.23
C GLY A 107 8.17 8.65 -25.26
N TRP A 108 8.67 8.78 -26.48
CA TRP A 108 10.06 9.14 -26.74
C TRP A 108 10.34 10.59 -26.40
N LEU A 109 11.39 10.82 -25.61
CA LEU A 109 11.87 12.15 -25.32
C LEU A 109 12.74 12.66 -26.48
N PRO A 110 12.62 13.96 -26.83
CA PRO A 110 13.61 14.61 -27.68
C PRO A 110 15.02 14.46 -27.09
N GLN A 111 16.02 14.34 -27.95
CA GLN A 111 17.40 14.03 -27.54
C GLN A 111 17.97 15.05 -26.54
N GLU A 112 17.62 16.34 -26.71
CA GLU A 112 17.97 17.41 -25.79
C GLU A 112 17.39 17.20 -24.38
N HIS A 113 16.16 16.72 -24.26
CA HIS A 113 15.50 16.48 -22.97
C HIS A 113 15.89 15.13 -22.37
N ALA A 114 16.10 14.11 -23.20
CA ALA A 114 16.64 12.82 -22.79
C ALA A 114 17.96 12.99 -22.01
N ARG A 115 18.87 13.83 -22.52
CA ARG A 115 20.12 14.16 -21.85
C ARG A 115 19.92 14.86 -20.50
N LEU A 116 19.02 15.84 -20.45
CA LEU A 116 18.70 16.57 -19.21
C LEU A 116 18.11 15.64 -18.14
N VAL A 117 17.23 14.73 -18.53
CA VAL A 117 16.66 13.70 -17.63
C VAL A 117 17.76 12.81 -17.07
N LEU A 118 18.61 12.24 -17.91
CA LEU A 118 19.68 11.35 -17.46
C LEU A 118 20.71 12.07 -16.58
N ASP A 119 21.10 13.30 -16.93
CA ASP A 119 22.00 14.11 -16.13
C ASP A 119 21.38 14.51 -14.78
N GLY A 120 20.09 14.87 -14.77
CA GLY A 120 19.34 15.22 -13.55
C GLY A 120 19.21 14.02 -12.60
N ILE A 121 18.84 12.85 -13.12
CA ILE A 121 18.77 11.61 -12.34
C ILE A 121 20.15 11.25 -11.79
N ALA A 122 21.20 11.30 -12.62
CA ALA A 122 22.56 11.02 -12.17
C ALA A 122 23.04 12.00 -11.08
N HIS A 123 22.66 13.28 -11.18
CA HIS A 123 22.94 14.28 -10.17
C HIS A 123 22.26 13.95 -8.84
N GLN A 124 20.94 13.69 -8.84
CA GLN A 124 20.20 13.35 -7.62
C GLN A 124 20.68 12.02 -7.01
N TYR A 125 21.00 11.02 -7.84
CA TYR A 125 21.58 9.77 -7.36
C TYR A 125 22.90 10.00 -6.60
N LYS A 126 23.77 10.86 -7.13
CA LYS A 126 25.08 11.16 -6.53
C LYS A 126 24.98 12.04 -5.28
N HIS A 127 24.06 12.99 -5.26
CA HIS A 127 24.01 14.04 -4.23
C HIS A 127 22.90 13.84 -3.19
N GLY A 128 22.01 12.87 -3.40
CA GLY A 128 20.85 12.64 -2.55
C GLY A 128 19.55 13.11 -3.19
N ALA A 129 18.41 12.62 -2.67
CA ALA A 129 17.11 13.14 -3.03
C ALA A 129 17.09 14.65 -2.77
N THR A 130 16.89 15.42 -3.83
CA THR A 130 16.68 16.87 -3.75
C THR A 130 15.22 17.15 -4.03
N GLY A 131 14.68 18.18 -3.41
CA GLY A 131 13.29 18.58 -3.59
C GLY A 131 12.47 18.48 -2.33
N THR A 132 11.23 18.92 -2.45
CA THR A 132 10.21 18.88 -1.42
C THR A 132 8.98 18.17 -1.95
N LEU A 133 8.21 17.56 -1.04
CA LEU A 133 6.92 16.99 -1.35
C LEU A 133 5.93 17.42 -0.28
N ASP A 134 4.72 17.78 -0.70
CA ASP A 134 3.61 17.88 0.23
C ASP A 134 3.10 16.46 0.54
N ALA A 135 3.28 16.06 1.80
CA ALA A 135 2.81 14.77 2.32
C ALA A 135 1.29 14.67 2.40
N GLY A 136 0.58 15.81 2.37
CA GLY A 136 -0.84 15.89 2.70
C GLY A 136 -1.08 15.76 4.19
N ASN A 137 -2.31 15.38 4.57
CA ASN A 137 -2.72 15.29 5.97
C ASN A 137 -3.12 13.86 6.34
N CYS A 138 -2.31 13.26 7.22
CA CYS A 138 -2.51 11.91 7.72
C CYS A 138 -3.78 11.78 8.58
N GLU A 139 -4.13 12.81 9.36
CA GLU A 139 -5.28 12.79 10.26
C GLU A 139 -6.63 12.84 9.53
N THR A 140 -6.69 13.50 8.37
CA THR A 140 -7.89 13.60 7.54
C THR A 140 -7.98 12.51 6.47
N ASP A 141 -7.02 11.57 6.44
CA ASP A 141 -6.86 10.55 5.38
C ASP A 141 -6.67 11.17 3.98
N GLU A 142 -6.23 12.42 3.92
CA GLU A 142 -5.88 13.17 2.71
C GLU A 142 -4.37 13.14 2.48
N LEU A 143 -3.76 11.95 2.63
CA LEU A 143 -2.35 11.75 2.33
C LEU A 143 -2.10 11.80 0.82
N SER A 144 -1.00 12.42 0.45
CA SER A 144 -0.52 12.43 -0.92
C SER A 144 -0.19 11.01 -1.38
N PRO A 145 -0.70 10.54 -2.53
CA PRO A 145 -0.29 9.25 -3.13
C PRO A 145 1.23 9.16 -3.31
N ASN A 146 1.87 10.30 -3.58
CA ASN A 146 3.31 10.40 -3.72
C ASN A 146 4.06 10.06 -2.42
N LEU A 147 3.49 10.33 -1.25
CA LEU A 147 4.09 9.91 0.02
C LEU A 147 4.14 8.38 0.12
N HIS A 148 3.08 7.71 -0.35
CA HIS A 148 3.04 6.25 -0.37
C HIS A 148 4.11 5.70 -1.31
N VAL A 149 4.16 6.20 -2.55
CA VAL A 149 5.21 5.85 -3.53
C VAL A 149 6.60 6.07 -2.93
N LEU A 150 6.85 7.25 -2.36
CA LEU A 150 8.12 7.63 -1.76
C LEU A 150 8.55 6.61 -0.70
N ARG A 151 7.62 6.20 0.16
CA ARG A 151 7.90 5.24 1.22
C ARG A 151 8.14 3.82 0.71
N LEU A 152 7.42 3.40 -0.34
CA LEU A 152 7.60 2.09 -0.98
C LEU A 152 8.97 2.00 -1.66
N LEU A 153 9.30 2.96 -2.51
CA LEU A 153 10.56 3.00 -3.25
C LEU A 153 11.77 3.25 -2.32
N GLY A 154 11.60 4.09 -1.30
CA GLY A 154 12.61 4.33 -0.27
C GLY A 154 12.76 3.18 0.75
N HIS A 155 12.00 2.08 0.64
CA HIS A 155 12.03 1.02 1.64
C HIS A 155 13.42 0.42 1.83
N LYS A 156 14.13 0.14 0.74
CA LYS A 156 15.48 -0.42 0.79
C LYS A 156 16.47 0.50 1.49
N GLN A 157 16.32 1.81 1.34
CA GLN A 157 17.15 2.80 2.04
C GLN A 157 16.99 2.70 3.57
N VAL A 158 15.78 2.44 4.04
CA VAL A 158 15.45 2.38 5.47
C VAL A 158 15.74 0.99 6.07
N ALA A 159 15.31 -0.07 5.38
CA ALA A 159 15.34 -1.44 5.91
C ALA A 159 16.60 -2.24 5.49
N GLY A 160 17.35 -1.76 4.49
CA GLY A 160 18.52 -2.46 3.94
C GLY A 160 18.19 -3.70 3.10
N VAL A 161 16.91 -3.99 2.86
CA VAL A 161 16.42 -5.15 2.09
C VAL A 161 15.37 -4.71 1.07
N ASP A 162 15.21 -5.49 0.01
CA ASP A 162 14.13 -5.28 -0.96
C ASP A 162 12.76 -5.57 -0.31
N LEU A 163 11.73 -4.87 -0.78
CA LEU A 163 10.35 -5.00 -0.29
C LEU A 163 9.79 -6.37 -0.66
N ARG A 164 9.08 -7.02 0.25
CA ARG A 164 8.38 -8.28 -0.03
C ARG A 164 6.93 -8.01 -0.41
N ARG A 165 6.29 -9.03 -1.00
CA ARG A 165 4.84 -8.98 -1.29
C ARG A 165 3.99 -8.86 -0.03
N GLU A 166 4.47 -9.42 1.08
CA GLU A 166 3.93 -9.22 2.40
C GLU A 166 4.97 -8.59 3.31
N GLU A 167 4.60 -7.48 3.94
CA GLU A 167 5.46 -6.75 4.85
C GLU A 167 4.88 -6.69 6.26
N ARG A 168 5.78 -6.55 7.23
CA ARG A 168 5.39 -6.46 8.63
C ARG A 168 4.86 -5.05 8.93
N CYS A 169 3.61 -4.95 9.37
CA CYS A 169 3.05 -3.69 9.84
C CYS A 169 3.91 -3.12 10.98
N ALA A 170 4.36 -1.87 10.85
CA ALA A 170 5.25 -1.24 11.82
C ALA A 170 4.66 -1.12 13.24
N SER A 171 3.33 -1.09 13.37
CA SER A 171 2.63 -0.99 14.65
C SER A 171 2.28 -2.35 15.27
N CYS A 172 1.42 -3.17 14.63
CA CYS A 172 0.97 -4.44 15.21
C CYS A 172 1.82 -5.67 14.85
N GLU A 173 2.89 -5.48 14.08
CA GLU A 173 3.86 -6.52 13.77
C GLU A 173 3.34 -7.73 12.98
N ARG A 174 2.11 -7.66 12.45
CA ARG A 174 1.52 -8.67 11.56
C ARG A 174 2.03 -8.51 10.14
N PHE A 175 2.23 -9.62 9.43
CA PHE A 175 2.47 -9.61 7.99
C PHE A 175 1.16 -9.34 7.26
N VAL A 176 1.20 -8.39 6.32
CA VAL A 176 0.07 -7.94 5.51
C VAL A 176 0.56 -7.74 4.09
N ASP A 177 -0.29 -8.03 3.10
CA ASP A 177 -0.02 -7.67 1.70
C ASP A 177 0.34 -6.19 1.61
N VAL A 178 1.46 -5.88 0.97
CA VAL A 178 2.00 -4.53 0.87
C VAL A 178 1.03 -3.54 0.21
N MET A 179 0.18 -4.01 -0.70
CA MET A 179 -0.88 -3.20 -1.34
C MET A 179 -1.95 -2.73 -0.35
N GLN A 180 -2.05 -3.38 0.82
CA GLN A 180 -3.02 -3.05 1.88
C GLN A 180 -2.39 -2.24 3.01
N LEU A 181 -1.08 -2.00 2.96
CA LEU A 181 -0.43 -1.08 3.89
C LEU A 181 -0.71 0.37 3.47
N ARG A 182 -0.82 1.23 4.48
CA ARG A 182 -1.03 2.68 4.33
C ARG A 182 0.21 3.40 4.86
N PRO A 183 0.65 4.48 4.20
CA PRO A 183 1.65 5.35 4.78
C PRO A 183 1.06 6.04 6.01
N HIS A 184 1.85 6.15 7.07
CA HIS A 184 1.58 6.96 8.23
C HIS A 184 2.75 7.92 8.42
N ASP A 185 2.45 9.21 8.46
CA ASP A 185 3.45 10.26 8.63
C ASP A 185 3.48 10.73 10.08
N ASP A 186 4.52 10.31 10.81
CA ASP A 186 4.71 10.68 12.22
C ASP A 186 5.17 12.15 12.36
N GLY A 187 5.75 12.72 11.30
CA GLY A 187 6.21 14.10 11.26
C GLY A 187 5.08 15.13 11.31
N ALA A 188 3.89 14.80 10.80
CA ALA A 188 2.71 15.68 10.89
C ALA A 188 2.36 16.05 12.34
N HIS A 189 2.59 15.15 13.30
CA HIS A 189 2.32 15.40 14.72
C HIS A 189 3.27 16.44 15.33
N THR A 190 4.40 16.73 14.69
CA THR A 190 5.36 17.76 15.13
C THR A 190 4.98 19.18 14.70
N GLY A 191 3.87 19.35 13.99
CA GLY A 191 3.36 20.65 13.53
C GLY A 191 3.96 21.13 12.21
N GLN A 192 4.73 20.29 11.52
CA GLN A 192 5.26 20.56 10.19
C GLN A 192 4.29 20.06 9.12
N THR A 193 3.25 20.84 8.85
CA THR A 193 2.34 20.60 7.71
C THR A 193 2.86 21.30 6.45
N GLY A 194 2.76 20.64 5.29
CA GLY A 194 3.15 21.18 3.97
C GLY A 194 4.39 20.54 3.37
N GLU A 195 5.02 21.25 2.42
CA GLU A 195 6.21 20.80 1.70
C GLU A 195 7.39 20.52 2.65
N ARG A 196 7.84 19.26 2.69
CA ARG A 196 9.02 18.81 3.45
C ARG A 196 10.06 18.17 2.54
N PRO A 197 11.35 18.21 2.92
CA PRO A 197 12.40 17.51 2.20
C PRO A 197 12.11 16.02 2.07
N LEU A 198 12.37 15.45 0.89
CA LEU A 198 12.11 14.03 0.61
C LEU A 198 12.82 13.09 1.60
N ALA A 199 14.06 13.41 1.99
CA ALA A 199 14.83 12.62 2.95
C ALA A 199 14.13 12.53 4.31
N GLU A 200 13.57 13.65 4.77
CA GLU A 200 12.82 13.72 6.03
C GLU A 200 11.54 12.87 5.96
N LEU A 201 10.81 12.97 4.85
CA LEU A 201 9.59 12.19 4.63
C LEU A 201 9.85 10.68 4.59
N ILE A 202 10.95 10.23 3.98
CA ILE A 202 11.31 8.81 3.94
C ILE A 202 11.56 8.27 5.35
N GLU A 203 12.22 9.06 6.21
CA GLU A 203 12.56 8.67 7.58
C GLU A 203 11.35 8.72 8.53
N GLN A 204 10.45 9.68 8.34
CA GLN A 204 9.28 9.92 9.21
C GLN A 204 8.01 9.16 8.80
N THR A 205 8.04 8.47 7.66
CA THR A 205 6.87 7.72 7.16
C THR A 205 7.01 6.23 7.42
N PHE A 206 5.94 5.61 7.91
CA PHE A 206 5.86 4.18 8.20
C PHE A 206 4.75 3.52 7.37
N LEU A 207 4.91 2.23 7.07
CA LEU A 207 3.85 1.42 6.47
C LEU A 207 3.11 0.65 7.58
N VAL A 208 1.81 0.90 7.69
CA VAL A 208 0.94 0.33 8.72
C VAL A 208 -0.32 -0.28 8.11
N CYS A 209 -0.86 -1.32 8.72
CA CYS A 209 -2.12 -1.89 8.26
C CYS A 209 -3.28 -0.91 8.53
N ALA A 210 -4.32 -0.93 7.70
CA ALA A 210 -5.46 -0.02 7.84
C ALA A 210 -6.06 0.03 9.27
N PRO A 211 -6.21 -1.08 10.02
CA PRO A 211 -6.65 -1.03 11.42
C PRO A 211 -5.69 -0.27 12.35
N CYS A 212 -4.38 -0.47 12.20
CA CYS A 212 -3.37 0.25 12.98
C CYS A 212 -3.27 1.71 12.59
N HIS A 213 -3.37 2.02 11.30
CA HIS A 213 -3.37 3.39 10.81
C HIS A 213 -4.47 4.21 11.47
N ALA A 214 -5.69 3.67 11.51
CA ALA A 214 -6.80 4.33 12.19
C ALA A 214 -6.44 4.66 13.64
N LEU A 215 -5.91 3.69 14.39
CA LEU A 215 -5.60 3.82 15.82
C LEU A 215 -4.50 4.83 16.16
N LEU A 216 -3.65 5.18 15.21
CA LEU A 216 -2.56 6.14 15.41
C LEU A 216 -3.05 7.60 15.39
N HIS A 217 -4.24 7.84 14.84
CA HIS A 217 -4.82 9.18 14.79
C HIS A 217 -5.58 9.54 16.07
N PRO A 218 -5.57 10.82 16.49
CA PRO A 218 -6.38 11.29 17.61
C PRO A 218 -7.87 11.03 17.34
N HIS A 219 -8.39 9.95 17.90
CA HIS A 219 -9.80 9.64 17.79
C HIS A 219 -10.60 10.53 18.75
N PRO A 220 -11.71 11.13 18.29
CA PRO A 220 -12.75 11.56 19.21
C PRO A 220 -13.12 10.38 20.12
N VAL A 221 -13.48 10.64 21.37
CA VAL A 221 -13.93 9.60 22.33
C VAL A 221 -15.01 8.70 21.71
N LEU A 222 -15.86 9.26 20.84
CA LEU A 222 -16.88 8.53 20.07
C LEU A 222 -16.28 7.49 19.11
N SER A 223 -15.21 7.83 18.39
CA SER A 223 -14.54 6.91 17.44
C SER A 223 -13.78 5.78 18.17
N GLN A 224 -13.15 6.07 19.32
CA GLN A 224 -12.57 5.01 20.16
C GLN A 224 -13.66 4.07 20.70
N ARG A 225 -14.79 4.62 21.14
CA ARG A 225 -15.94 3.83 21.58
C ARG A 225 -16.51 2.97 20.47
N ALA A 226 -16.54 3.45 19.22
CA ALA A 226 -16.95 2.68 18.06
C ALA A 226 -16.05 1.46 17.81
N GLN A 227 -14.73 1.60 17.92
CA GLN A 227 -13.79 0.49 17.71
C GLN A 227 -13.85 -0.60 18.78
N MET A 228 -14.26 -0.27 20.01
CA MET A 228 -14.50 -1.26 21.07
C MET A 228 -15.81 -2.04 20.91
N ARG A 229 -16.66 -1.70 19.92
CA ARG A 229 -17.93 -2.39 19.69
C ARG A 229 -17.69 -3.72 18.97
N PRO A 230 -18.44 -4.77 19.30
CA PRO A 230 -18.29 -6.06 18.63
C PRO A 230 -18.71 -5.95 17.16
N ALA A 231 -18.04 -6.75 16.33
CA ALA A 231 -18.47 -6.98 14.95
C ALA A 231 -19.85 -7.61 14.94
N CYS A 232 -20.71 -7.21 14.01
CA CYS A 232 -22.01 -7.84 13.84
C CYS A 232 -21.81 -9.30 13.39
N PRO A 233 -22.33 -10.31 14.11
CA PRO A 233 -22.17 -11.71 13.73
C PRO A 233 -22.93 -12.07 12.45
N SER A 234 -23.94 -11.28 12.06
CA SER A 234 -24.77 -11.55 10.89
C SER A 234 -24.19 -11.01 9.58
N CYS A 235 -23.59 -9.80 9.60
CA CYS A 235 -23.07 -9.15 8.38
C CYS A 235 -21.58 -8.78 8.45
N GLY A 236 -20.89 -9.03 9.55
CA GLY A 236 -19.45 -8.77 9.72
C GLY A 236 -19.07 -7.30 9.96
N GLN A 237 -20.04 -6.36 9.92
CA GLN A 237 -19.75 -4.94 10.07
C GLN A 237 -19.16 -4.59 11.44
N ARG A 238 -18.11 -3.75 11.43
CA ARG A 238 -17.39 -3.28 12.63
C ARG A 238 -17.65 -1.80 12.86
N GLY A 239 -17.57 -1.34 14.12
CA GLY A 239 -17.66 0.08 14.46
C GLY A 239 -19.08 0.69 14.44
N ALA A 240 -19.98 0.15 13.62
CA ALA A 240 -21.32 0.71 13.40
C ALA A 240 -22.41 0.18 14.34
N THR A 241 -22.14 -0.90 15.08
CA THR A 241 -23.10 -1.50 16.01
C THR A 241 -23.42 -0.51 17.13
N LYS A 242 -24.63 -0.52 17.67
CA LYS A 242 -25.08 0.38 18.75
C LYS A 242 -25.45 -0.45 19.97
N ARG A 243 -25.11 0.03 21.17
CA ARG A 243 -25.51 -0.67 22.40
C ARG A 243 -27.00 -0.48 22.63
N ILE A 244 -27.71 -1.56 22.97
CA ILE A 244 -29.12 -1.47 23.34
C ILE A 244 -29.22 -1.18 24.84
N VAL A 245 -29.94 -0.11 25.19
CA VAL A 245 -30.25 0.22 26.57
C VAL A 245 -31.72 -0.10 26.81
N TRP A 246 -31.98 -1.10 27.65
CA TRP A 246 -33.33 -1.55 27.99
C TRP A 246 -33.85 -0.84 29.24
N GLY A 247 -35.18 -0.63 29.30
CA GLY A 247 -35.86 -0.17 30.51
C GLY A 247 -35.64 1.30 30.89
N GLN A 248 -35.11 2.14 29.99
CA GLN A 248 -34.92 3.57 30.23
C GLN A 248 -36.09 4.40 29.64
N SER A 249 -36.55 5.42 30.36
CA SER A 249 -37.64 6.30 29.90
C SER A 249 -37.18 7.23 28.75
N ALA A 250 -38.11 7.58 27.86
CA ALA A 250 -37.85 8.37 26.64
C ALA A 250 -37.19 9.73 26.89
N ASP A 251 -37.29 10.29 28.10
CA ASP A 251 -36.72 11.59 28.46
C ASP A 251 -35.18 11.58 28.57
N ALA A 252 -34.57 10.41 28.76
CA ALA A 252 -33.10 10.25 28.77
C ALA A 252 -32.50 10.05 27.35
N ALA A 253 -33.33 9.85 26.33
CA ALA A 253 -32.91 9.45 24.99
C ALA A 253 -32.21 10.54 24.16
N ARG A 254 -32.10 11.76 24.70
CA ARG A 254 -31.47 12.92 24.02
C ARG A 254 -29.97 13.03 24.27
N LEU A 255 -29.36 12.13 25.05
CA LEU A 255 -28.00 12.35 25.59
C LEU A 255 -26.90 11.50 24.95
N GLU A 256 -27.22 10.40 24.25
CA GLU A 256 -26.18 9.52 23.68
C GLU A 256 -26.51 9.06 22.24
N PRO A 257 -25.81 9.57 21.20
CA PRO A 257 -26.05 9.17 19.81
C PRO A 257 -25.63 7.71 19.49
N ASP A 258 -24.93 7.08 20.43
CA ASP A 258 -24.26 5.78 20.30
C ASP A 258 -25.09 4.58 20.78
N VAL A 259 -26.29 4.82 21.30
CA VAL A 259 -27.17 3.78 21.85
C VAL A 259 -28.51 3.73 21.12
N VAL A 260 -29.17 2.59 21.22
CA VAL A 260 -30.58 2.42 20.83
C VAL A 260 -31.35 2.06 22.09
N TYR A 261 -32.47 2.73 22.32
CA TYR A 261 -33.31 2.44 23.47
C TYR A 261 -34.31 1.35 23.11
N GLY A 262 -34.23 0.24 23.83
CA GLY A 262 -35.22 -0.84 23.75
C GLY A 262 -36.49 -0.45 24.49
N GLY A 263 -37.62 -1.03 24.10
CA GLY A 263 -38.90 -0.84 24.79
C GLY A 263 -38.87 -1.32 26.24
N PHE A 264 -39.91 -1.00 27.01
CA PHE A 264 -40.03 -1.42 28.41
C PHE A 264 -40.08 -2.95 28.58
N ASP A 265 -40.63 -3.67 27.60
CA ASP A 265 -40.63 -5.13 27.57
C ASP A 265 -39.28 -5.65 27.06
N THR A 266 -38.45 -6.12 27.99
CA THR A 266 -37.10 -6.62 27.69
C THR A 266 -37.16 -8.09 27.23
N PRO A 267 -36.76 -8.41 25.99
CA PRO A 267 -36.80 -9.79 25.48
C PRO A 267 -35.76 -10.67 26.20
N VAL A 268 -36.02 -11.98 26.26
CA VAL A 268 -35.12 -12.99 26.84
C VAL A 268 -34.77 -14.04 25.77
N PRO A 269 -33.49 -14.24 25.41
CA PRO A 269 -32.30 -13.56 25.93
C PRO A 269 -32.24 -12.09 25.50
N THR A 270 -31.71 -11.24 26.38
CA THR A 270 -31.66 -9.79 26.16
C THR A 270 -30.46 -9.43 25.28
N PRO A 271 -30.68 -8.88 24.07
CA PRO A 271 -29.59 -8.49 23.20
C PRO A 271 -28.93 -7.21 23.74
N ASP A 272 -27.60 -7.17 23.68
CA ASP A 272 -26.80 -6.02 24.13
C ASP A 272 -26.49 -5.05 22.99
N TRP A 273 -26.62 -5.50 21.74
CA TRP A 273 -26.17 -4.79 20.55
C TRP A 273 -27.19 -4.86 19.42
N TYR A 274 -27.27 -3.77 18.67
CA TYR A 274 -28.07 -3.61 17.47
C TYR A 274 -27.17 -3.21 16.29
N CYS A 275 -27.32 -3.87 15.15
CA CYS A 275 -26.64 -3.50 13.92
C CYS A 275 -27.57 -2.66 13.04
N PRO A 276 -27.26 -1.38 12.75
CA PRO A 276 -28.11 -0.55 11.88
C PRO A 276 -28.07 -0.99 10.40
N GLU A 277 -27.02 -1.70 9.98
CA GLU A 277 -26.83 -2.12 8.58
C GLU A 277 -27.71 -3.30 8.18
N CYS A 278 -27.86 -4.29 9.05
CA CYS A 278 -28.67 -5.49 8.79
C CYS A 278 -29.83 -5.67 9.76
N TYR A 279 -30.08 -4.69 10.63
CA TYR A 279 -31.14 -4.68 11.63
C TYR A 279 -31.07 -5.82 12.66
N ALA A 280 -29.93 -6.51 12.77
CA ALA A 280 -29.75 -7.64 13.67
C ALA A 280 -29.56 -7.20 15.13
N ASN A 281 -30.26 -7.86 16.05
CA ASN A 281 -30.04 -7.79 17.49
C ASN A 281 -29.16 -8.96 17.93
N PHE A 282 -28.14 -8.71 18.75
CA PHE A 282 -27.23 -9.76 19.23
C PHE A 282 -26.62 -9.41 20.59
N SER A 283 -26.07 -10.40 21.28
CA SER A 283 -25.29 -10.24 22.51
C SER A 283 -23.85 -10.65 22.27
N SER A 284 -22.91 -10.01 22.97
CA SER A 284 -21.50 -10.42 22.96
C SER A 284 -21.16 -11.08 24.29
N GLY A 285 -21.04 -12.40 24.31
CA GLY A 285 -20.51 -13.12 25.47
C GLY A 285 -18.98 -13.08 25.48
N ALA A 286 -18.37 -12.56 26.54
CA ALA A 286 -16.95 -12.79 26.78
C ALA A 286 -16.76 -14.23 27.26
N VAL A 287 -16.26 -15.12 26.40
CA VAL A 287 -15.60 -16.33 26.89
C VAL A 287 -14.26 -15.87 27.44
N ALA A 288 -14.21 -15.53 28.73
CA ALA A 288 -12.94 -15.39 29.42
C ALA A 288 -12.28 -16.77 29.45
N GLN A 289 -11.44 -17.07 28.46
CA GLN A 289 -10.38 -18.04 28.66
C GLN A 289 -9.45 -17.44 29.73
N ARG A 290 -9.79 -17.68 31.00
CA ARG A 290 -8.80 -17.67 32.06
C ARG A 290 -7.71 -18.62 31.59
N ALA A 291 -6.53 -18.09 31.30
CA ALA A 291 -5.29 -18.86 31.29
C ALA A 291 -5.09 -19.41 32.71
N LEU A 292 -5.78 -20.51 33.01
CA LEU A 292 -5.52 -21.37 34.15
C LEU A 292 -4.84 -22.60 33.57
N GLY A 293 -3.52 -22.67 33.78
CA GLY A 293 -2.76 -23.91 33.71
C GLY A 293 -2.30 -24.31 32.31
N GLU A 294 -0.97 -24.33 32.17
CA GLU A 294 -0.17 -25.18 31.28
C GLU A 294 -0.50 -25.15 29.79
N LEU A 295 0.47 -24.66 29.00
CA LEU A 295 0.57 -24.92 27.57
C LEU A 295 0.22 -26.40 27.30
N PRO A 296 -0.77 -26.70 26.44
CA PRO A 296 -0.86 -28.03 25.89
C PRO A 296 0.44 -28.26 25.11
N GLU A 297 1.15 -29.35 25.42
CA GLU A 297 2.28 -29.78 24.61
C GLU A 297 1.89 -29.78 23.13
N PRO A 298 2.78 -29.35 22.22
CA PRO A 298 2.50 -29.41 20.80
C PRO A 298 2.23 -30.87 20.42
N VAL A 299 1.00 -31.14 20.00
CA VAL A 299 0.64 -32.43 19.41
C VAL A 299 1.52 -32.62 18.17
N PRO A 300 2.33 -33.70 18.09
CA PRO A 300 3.15 -33.93 16.92
C PRO A 300 2.25 -34.13 15.69
N ALA A 301 2.62 -33.49 14.58
CA ALA A 301 2.04 -33.76 13.28
C ALA A 301 2.27 -35.24 12.93
N GLY A 302 1.25 -36.06 13.16
CA GLY A 302 1.22 -37.50 12.89
C GLY A 302 0.16 -37.81 11.84
N VAL A 303 0.65 -38.07 10.63
CA VAL A 303 -0.08 -38.50 9.45
C VAL A 303 -0.83 -39.82 9.71
N GLY A 304 -2.09 -39.93 9.27
CA GLY A 304 -2.87 -41.17 9.25
C GLY A 304 -4.26 -40.93 8.66
N ALA A 305 -4.40 -41.01 7.34
CA ALA A 305 -4.93 -42.19 6.65
C ALA A 305 -6.44 -42.42 6.91
N VAL A 306 -7.26 -41.92 5.97
CA VAL A 306 -8.53 -42.57 5.61
C VAL A 306 -8.27 -43.29 4.28
N GLY A 307 -8.02 -44.59 4.35
CA GLY A 307 -8.30 -45.52 3.25
C GLY A 307 -9.62 -46.24 3.57
N THR A 308 -10.36 -46.87 2.66
CA THR A 308 -10.36 -47.07 1.19
C THR A 308 -11.76 -47.71 0.91
N PRO A 309 -12.20 -47.94 -0.33
CA PRO A 309 -12.20 -49.35 -0.74
C PRO A 309 -11.76 -49.58 -2.20
N PRO A 310 -11.47 -50.85 -2.54
CA PRO A 310 -10.62 -51.23 -3.66
C PRO A 310 -11.42 -51.54 -4.93
N ASN A 311 -10.71 -51.54 -6.07
CA ASN A 311 -11.04 -52.21 -7.34
C ASN A 311 -12.41 -51.82 -7.95
N GLY A 312 -12.47 -51.10 -9.06
CA GLY A 312 -12.07 -51.58 -10.36
C GLY A 312 -13.31 -51.64 -11.25
N GLU A 313 -13.29 -50.82 -12.31
CA GLU A 313 -14.08 -50.93 -13.54
C GLU A 313 -15.63 -50.83 -13.49
N ASP A 314 -16.10 -49.84 -14.26
CA ASP A 314 -17.14 -49.93 -15.29
C ASP A 314 -18.64 -49.65 -14.99
N LEU A 315 -19.21 -48.92 -15.97
CA LEU A 315 -20.60 -48.84 -16.46
C LEU A 315 -21.55 -47.72 -15.96
N TRP A 316 -21.60 -46.65 -16.77
CA TRP A 316 -22.77 -46.23 -17.60
C TRP A 316 -24.20 -46.26 -17.00
N THR A 317 -24.76 -45.04 -16.77
CA THR A 317 -26.14 -44.48 -17.04
C THR A 317 -27.42 -45.25 -16.62
N PRO A 318 -28.66 -44.73 -16.85
CA PRO A 318 -29.33 -43.50 -16.35
C PRO A 318 -30.77 -43.77 -15.81
N GLU A 319 -31.53 -42.68 -15.55
CA GLU A 319 -33.01 -42.59 -15.37
C GLU A 319 -33.58 -43.13 -14.03
N VAL A 320 -34.54 -42.50 -13.33
CA VAL A 320 -35.70 -41.64 -13.68
C VAL A 320 -35.88 -40.57 -12.60
#